data_AF-A0A7S0NPT9-F1
#
_entry.id   AF-A0A7S0NPT9-F1
#
_cell.length_a   1.000
_cell.length_b   1.000
_cell.length_c   1.000
_cell.angle_alpha   90.00
_cell.angle_beta   90.00
_cell.angle_gamma   90.00
#
_symmetry.space_group_name_H-M   'P 1'
#
loop_
_entity.id
_entity.type
_entity.pdbx_description
1 polymer ?
#
loop_
_entity_poly.entity_id
_entity_poly.type
_entity_poly.pdbx_seq_one_letter_code
_entity_poly.pdbx_strand_id
1 'polypeptide(L)'
;IFVPFSAVLAEGWTTHSLAYRCAYTMLSSFQYRYRFYACWLLMEAAGQLAGFQEPCNVAVLQCELATSPSQLISHWNISTQRFLKAYVYRRIPLRARWARQLGTFLVSAYWHGIQPGYYLFFAGVASMVMVEQLVRAAAATLPPNMASLTASRAARVVCCAWTL
;
A
#
# COMPACT_ATOMS: atom_id res chain seq x y z
N ILE A 1 16.63 7.52 -16.13
CA ILE A 1 16.69 6.09 -16.54
C ILE A 1 15.27 5.54 -16.46
N PHE A 2 14.68 5.15 -17.59
CA PHE A 2 13.37 4.49 -17.62
C PHE A 2 13.55 2.98 -17.40
N VAL A 3 12.79 2.40 -16.49
CA VAL A 3 12.88 1.00 -16.06
C VAL A 3 11.57 0.29 -16.39
N PRO A 4 11.41 -0.21 -17.64
CA PRO A 4 10.15 -0.77 -18.09
C PRO A 4 9.82 -2.09 -17.39
N PHE A 5 8.56 -2.23 -16.97
CA PHE A 5 8.09 -3.47 -16.34
C PHE A 5 8.18 -4.69 -17.26
N SER A 6 8.18 -4.47 -18.59
CA SER A 6 8.32 -5.54 -19.59
C SER A 6 9.67 -6.27 -19.53
N ALA A 7 10.72 -5.67 -18.96
CA ALA A 7 12.01 -6.34 -18.82
C ALA A 7 11.96 -7.54 -17.86
N VAL A 8 11.00 -7.57 -16.93
CA VAL A 8 10.75 -8.71 -16.03
C VAL A 8 10.26 -9.94 -16.81
N LEU A 9 9.74 -9.73 -18.02
CA LEU A 9 9.26 -10.78 -18.93
C LEU A 9 10.31 -11.20 -19.96
N ALA A 10 11.50 -10.57 -19.96
CA ALA A 10 12.54 -10.86 -20.94
C ALA A 10 13.13 -12.26 -20.72
N GLU A 11 13.51 -12.91 -21.83
CA GLU A 11 14.29 -14.14 -21.78
C GLU A 11 15.60 -13.89 -21.03
N GLY A 12 15.92 -14.76 -20.07
CA GLY A 12 17.08 -14.60 -19.20
C GLY A 12 16.85 -13.82 -17.91
N TRP A 13 15.64 -13.28 -17.64
CA TRP A 13 15.35 -12.58 -16.37
C TRP A 13 15.68 -13.41 -15.12
N THR A 14 15.43 -14.71 -15.18
CA THR A 14 15.69 -15.66 -14.08
C THR A 14 17.18 -15.90 -13.83
N THR A 15 18.06 -15.52 -14.75
CA THR A 15 19.52 -15.69 -14.62
C THR A 15 20.15 -14.60 -13.75
N HIS A 16 19.47 -13.46 -13.56
CA HIS A 16 19.94 -12.41 -12.68
C HIS A 16 19.85 -12.82 -11.20
N SER A 17 20.74 -12.28 -10.38
CA SER A 17 20.72 -12.48 -8.93
C SER A 17 19.38 -12.01 -8.33
N LEU A 18 18.97 -12.65 -7.23
CA LEU A 18 17.73 -12.26 -6.53
C LEU A 18 17.74 -10.78 -6.14
N ALA A 19 18.88 -10.27 -5.64
CA ALA A 19 19.03 -8.88 -5.26
C ALA A 19 18.80 -7.92 -6.43
N TYR A 20 19.35 -8.24 -7.61
CA TYR A 20 19.12 -7.45 -8.82
C TYR A 20 17.64 -7.45 -9.21
N ARG A 21 17.01 -8.63 -9.22
CA ARG A 21 15.59 -8.77 -9.59
C ARG A 21 14.67 -8.00 -8.65
N CYS A 22 14.95 -8.04 -7.35
CA CYS A 22 14.23 -7.25 -6.34
C CYS A 22 14.42 -5.76 -6.58
N ALA A 23 15.67 -5.28 -6.65
CA ALA A 23 15.96 -3.85 -6.82
C ALA A 23 15.36 -3.28 -8.12
N TYR A 24 15.45 -4.02 -9.22
CA TYR A 24 14.85 -3.64 -10.49
C TYR A 24 13.33 -3.56 -10.40
N THR A 25 12.70 -4.57 -9.79
CA THR A 25 11.22 -4.61 -9.64
C THR A 25 10.72 -3.48 -8.75
N MET A 26 11.44 -3.14 -7.68
CA MET A 26 11.10 -2.01 -6.80
C MET A 26 11.20 -0.68 -7.56
N LEU A 27 12.32 -0.43 -8.24
CA LEU A 27 12.51 0.77 -9.04
C LEU A 27 11.49 0.90 -10.18
N SER A 28 11.14 -0.20 -10.86
CA SER A 28 10.10 -0.19 -11.89
C SER A 28 8.72 0.10 -11.31
N SER A 29 8.39 -0.48 -10.15
CA SER A 29 7.12 -0.25 -9.45
C SER A 29 6.99 1.20 -8.97
N PHE A 30 8.07 1.77 -8.44
CA PHE A 30 8.18 3.17 -8.05
C PHE A 30 7.89 4.10 -9.24
N GLN A 31 8.49 3.84 -10.40
CA GLN A 31 8.22 4.62 -11.61
C GLN A 31 6.77 4.50 -12.08
N TYR A 32 6.22 3.28 -12.03
CA TYR A 32 4.84 3.02 -12.43
C TYR A 32 3.84 3.77 -11.55
N ARG A 33 4.16 3.94 -10.26
CA ARG A 33 3.34 4.67 -9.28
C ARG A 33 3.07 6.12 -9.68
N TYR A 34 4.05 6.82 -10.23
CA TYR A 34 3.87 8.22 -10.67
C TYR A 34 2.79 8.40 -11.74
N ARG A 35 2.53 7.36 -12.55
CA ARG A 35 1.45 7.41 -13.56
C ARG A 35 0.09 7.56 -12.87
N PHE A 36 -0.12 6.85 -11.77
CA PHE A 36 -1.34 6.98 -10.96
C PHE A 36 -1.43 8.34 -10.28
N TYR A 37 -0.32 8.85 -9.73
CA TYR A 37 -0.30 10.20 -9.17
C TYR A 37 -0.69 11.26 -10.18
N ALA A 38 -0.12 11.21 -11.39
CA ALA A 38 -0.45 12.13 -12.45
C ALA A 38 -1.94 12.07 -12.81
N CYS A 39 -2.49 10.88 -13.06
CA CYS A 39 -3.91 10.73 -13.38
C CYS A 39 -4.83 11.22 -12.26
N TRP A 40 -4.52 10.89 -11.00
CA TRP A 40 -5.34 11.33 -9.87
C TRP A 40 -5.25 12.83 -9.65
N LEU A 41 -4.06 13.44 -9.65
CA LEU A 41 -3.92 14.89 -9.51
C LEU A 41 -4.64 15.64 -10.64
N LEU A 42 -4.62 15.13 -11.87
CA LEU A 42 -5.39 15.70 -12.98
C LEU A 42 -6.91 15.61 -12.74
N MET A 43 -7.39 14.47 -12.24
CA MET A 43 -8.80 14.32 -11.86
C MET A 43 -9.20 15.24 -10.71
N GLU A 44 -8.31 15.44 -9.72
CA GLU A 44 -8.55 16.36 -8.61
C GLU A 44 -8.69 17.81 -9.11
N ALA A 45 -7.76 18.25 -9.97
CA ALA A 45 -7.83 19.56 -10.61
C ALA A 45 -9.12 19.72 -11.46
N ALA A 46 -9.48 18.71 -12.26
CA ALA A 46 -10.71 18.72 -13.04
C ALA A 46 -11.97 18.79 -12.14
N GLY A 47 -11.98 18.06 -11.02
CA GLY A 47 -13.07 18.09 -10.06
C GLY A 47 -13.22 19.46 -9.39
N GLN A 48 -12.11 20.12 -9.03
CA GLN A 48 -12.14 21.49 -8.50
C GLN A 48 -12.71 22.48 -9.53
N LEU A 49 -12.30 22.37 -10.80
CA LEU A 49 -12.84 23.18 -11.89
C LEU A 49 -14.34 22.93 -12.13
N ALA A 50 -14.81 21.71 -11.87
CA ALA A 50 -16.23 21.34 -11.94
C ALA A 50 -17.04 21.74 -10.67
N GLY A 51 -16.41 22.38 -9.68
CA GLY A 51 -17.09 22.85 -8.47
C GLY A 51 -17.17 21.84 -7.32
N PHE A 52 -16.48 20.70 -7.41
CA PHE A 52 -16.36 19.77 -6.28
C PHE A 52 -15.41 20.33 -5.22
N GLN A 53 -15.84 20.31 -3.96
CA GLN A 53 -14.99 20.72 -2.84
C GLN A 53 -13.92 19.66 -2.57
N GLU A 54 -12.66 20.05 -2.74
CA GLU A 54 -11.46 19.29 -2.38
C GLU A 54 -11.52 17.79 -2.73
N PRO A 55 -11.71 17.41 -4.01
CA PRO A 55 -11.52 16.03 -4.41
C PRO A 55 -10.05 15.68 -4.14
N CYS A 56 -9.79 14.95 -3.05
CA CYS A 56 -8.47 14.39 -2.74
C CYS A 56 -8.56 12.87 -2.77
N ASN A 57 -7.96 12.29 -3.80
CA ASN A 57 -7.81 10.87 -4.02
C ASN A 57 -6.40 10.37 -3.69
N VAL A 58 -5.39 11.25 -3.65
CA VAL A 58 -4.04 10.87 -3.26
C VAL A 58 -3.29 11.98 -2.53
N ALA A 59 -2.53 11.61 -1.49
CA ALA A 59 -1.58 12.52 -0.84
C ALA A 59 -0.15 12.06 -1.09
N VAL A 60 0.43 12.52 -2.20
CA VAL A 60 1.72 12.03 -2.74
C VAL A 60 2.83 12.01 -1.70
N LEU A 61 3.12 13.14 -1.04
CA LEU A 61 4.19 13.20 -0.04
C LEU A 61 3.96 12.25 1.14
N GLN A 62 2.71 12.04 1.54
CA GLN A 62 2.38 11.11 2.63
C GLN A 62 2.48 9.65 2.22
N CYS A 63 2.30 9.34 0.93
CA CYS A 63 2.59 8.03 0.38
C CYS A 63 4.10 7.77 0.31
N GLU A 64 4.87 8.72 -0.23
CA GLU A 64 6.32 8.54 -0.44
C GLU A 64 7.10 8.51 0.88
N LEU A 65 6.69 9.33 1.85
CA LEU A 65 7.32 9.44 3.17
C LEU A 65 6.60 8.58 4.22
N ALA A 66 5.77 7.63 3.80
CA ALA A 66 5.05 6.77 4.72
C ALA A 66 6.01 5.95 5.58
N THR A 67 5.80 6.02 6.89
CA THR A 67 6.60 5.30 7.89
C THR A 67 6.00 3.96 8.29
N SER A 68 4.84 3.62 7.71
CA SER A 68 4.12 2.37 7.98
C SER A 68 3.22 1.98 6.79
N PRO A 69 2.93 0.68 6.60
CA PRO A 69 2.03 0.23 5.54
C PRO A 69 0.63 0.82 5.69
N SER A 70 0.11 0.91 6.91
CA SER A 70 -1.20 1.54 7.17
C SER A 70 -1.23 3.01 6.77
N GLN A 71 -0.14 3.76 6.99
CA GLN A 71 -0.03 5.16 6.56
C GLN A 71 0.02 5.28 5.03
N LEU A 72 0.78 4.42 4.33
CA LEU A 72 0.80 4.42 2.86
C LEU A 72 -0.61 4.18 2.31
N ILE A 73 -1.26 3.12 2.80
CA ILE A 73 -2.59 2.69 2.38
C ILE A 73 -3.66 3.76 2.63
N SER A 74 -3.55 4.53 3.73
CA SER A 74 -4.53 5.58 4.05
C SER A 74 -4.44 6.82 3.15
N HIS A 75 -3.31 7.02 2.48
CA HIS A 75 -3.05 8.17 1.60
C HIS A 75 -3.07 7.80 0.11
N TRP A 76 -3.06 6.50 -0.20
CA TRP A 76 -3.15 5.95 -1.55
C TRP A 76 -4.60 5.62 -1.92
N ASN A 77 -5.09 6.15 -3.03
CA ASN A 77 -6.42 5.86 -3.58
C ASN A 77 -7.57 6.06 -2.55
N ILE A 78 -7.58 7.24 -1.93
CA ILE A 78 -8.38 7.57 -0.74
C ILE A 78 -9.87 7.37 -1.00
N SER A 79 -10.39 7.72 -2.17
CA SER A 79 -11.81 7.54 -2.50
C SER A 79 -12.21 6.06 -2.52
N THR A 80 -11.37 5.21 -3.10
CA THR A 80 -11.59 3.75 -3.10
C THR A 80 -11.53 3.20 -1.67
N GLN A 81 -10.60 3.68 -0.84
CA GLN A 81 -10.54 3.29 0.57
C GLN A 81 -11.81 3.67 1.34
N ARG A 82 -12.34 4.88 1.12
CA ARG A 82 -13.61 5.32 1.72
C ARG A 82 -14.76 4.42 1.25
N PHE A 83 -14.82 4.10 -0.04
CA PHE A 83 -15.80 3.18 -0.60
C PHE A 83 -15.73 1.80 0.05
N LEU A 84 -14.56 1.16 0.04
CA LEU A 84 -14.36 -0.16 0.63
C LEU A 84 -14.69 -0.16 2.12
N LYS A 85 -14.32 0.89 2.86
CA LYS A 85 -14.64 1.01 4.28
C LYS A 85 -16.16 1.09 4.53
N ALA A 86 -16.87 1.89 3.74
CA ALA A 86 -18.30 2.15 3.92
C ALA A 86 -19.17 0.97 3.46
N TYR A 87 -18.83 0.39 2.30
CA TYR A 87 -19.70 -0.56 1.60
C TYR A 87 -19.25 -2.02 1.69
N VAL A 88 -17.98 -2.28 2.02
CA VAL A 88 -17.46 -3.65 2.15
C VAL A 88 -17.14 -3.95 3.61
N TYR A 89 -16.12 -3.30 4.17
CA TYR A 89 -15.61 -3.59 5.51
C TYR A 89 -16.69 -3.55 6.60
N ARG A 90 -17.53 -2.50 6.62
CA ARG A 90 -18.61 -2.35 7.60
C ARG A 90 -19.78 -3.31 7.38
N ARG A 91 -19.89 -3.93 6.21
CA ARG A 91 -21.00 -4.82 5.84
C ARG A 91 -20.66 -6.30 6.02
N ILE A 92 -19.38 -6.65 6.18
CA ILE A 92 -18.96 -8.02 6.47
C ILE A 92 -19.46 -8.44 7.86
N PRO A 93 -20.30 -9.49 7.99
CA PRO A 93 -20.95 -9.90 9.23
C PRO A 93 -20.01 -10.73 10.14
N LEU A 94 -18.74 -10.34 10.24
CA LEU A 94 -17.73 -11.00 11.07
C LEU A 94 -17.40 -10.12 12.26
N ARG A 95 -17.37 -10.70 13.47
CA ARG A 95 -17.04 -9.96 14.71
C ARG A 95 -15.57 -9.57 14.78
N ALA A 96 -14.69 -10.46 14.33
CA ALA A 96 -13.24 -10.25 14.38
C ALA A 96 -12.78 -9.18 13.38
N ARG A 97 -12.04 -8.18 13.87
CA ARG A 97 -11.48 -7.09 13.04
C ARG A 97 -10.60 -7.62 11.90
N TRP A 98 -9.71 -8.55 12.22
CA TRP A 98 -8.78 -9.14 11.23
C TRP A 98 -9.56 -9.86 10.12
N ALA A 99 -10.66 -10.54 10.45
CA ALA A 99 -11.46 -11.26 9.48
C ALA A 99 -12.21 -10.31 8.52
N ARG A 100 -12.74 -9.19 9.02
CA ARG A 100 -13.30 -8.12 8.17
C ARG A 100 -12.24 -7.47 7.28
N GLN A 101 -11.02 -7.27 7.79
CA GLN A 101 -9.92 -6.74 7.00
C GLN A 101 -9.53 -7.68 5.86
N LEU A 102 -9.35 -8.98 6.15
CA LEU A 102 -9.07 -10.00 5.13
C LEU A 102 -10.18 -10.05 4.08
N GLY A 103 -11.45 -10.08 4.48
CA GLY A 103 -12.57 -10.05 3.54
C GLY A 103 -12.57 -8.81 2.66
N THR A 104 -12.20 -7.64 3.21
CA THR A 104 -12.08 -6.40 2.42
C THR A 104 -10.94 -6.47 1.42
N PHE A 105 -9.78 -7.01 1.81
CA PHE A 105 -8.65 -7.20 0.89
C PHE A 105 -8.93 -8.24 -0.18
N LEU A 106 -9.71 -9.29 0.11
CA LEU A 106 -10.17 -10.26 -0.90
C LEU A 106 -11.09 -9.62 -1.93
N VAL A 107 -12.05 -8.80 -1.48
CA VAL A 107 -12.92 -8.03 -2.39
C VAL A 107 -12.09 -7.05 -3.23
N SER A 108 -11.09 -6.40 -2.63
CA SER A 108 -10.16 -5.55 -3.35
C SER A 108 -9.37 -6.34 -4.42
N ALA A 109 -8.86 -7.53 -4.08
CA ALA A 109 -8.16 -8.40 -5.03
C ALA A 109 -9.05 -8.77 -6.21
N TYR A 110 -10.28 -9.21 -5.93
CA TYR A 110 -11.26 -9.53 -6.93
C TYR A 110 -11.58 -8.34 -7.86
N TRP A 111 -11.68 -7.13 -7.31
CA TRP A 111 -11.88 -5.91 -8.11
C TRP A 111 -10.77 -5.72 -9.14
N HIS A 112 -9.52 -5.96 -8.74
CA HIS A 112 -8.37 -5.81 -9.64
C HIS A 112 -8.27 -6.93 -10.68
N GLY A 113 -8.83 -8.12 -10.40
CA GLY A 113 -8.97 -9.21 -11.35
C GLY A 113 -8.95 -10.59 -10.70
N ILE A 114 -9.10 -11.63 -11.53
CA ILE A 114 -9.11 -13.04 -11.09
C ILE A 114 -7.69 -13.65 -11.12
N GLN A 115 -6.71 -12.92 -11.68
CA GLN A 115 -5.34 -13.38 -11.81
C GLN A 115 -4.70 -13.64 -10.43
N PRO A 116 -4.00 -14.77 -10.23
CA PRO A 116 -3.41 -15.13 -8.93
C PRO A 116 -2.48 -14.06 -8.34
N GLY A 117 -1.81 -13.30 -9.20
CA GLY A 117 -0.91 -12.22 -8.77
C GLY A 117 -1.60 -11.16 -7.90
N TYR A 118 -2.87 -10.83 -8.17
CA TYR A 118 -3.61 -9.87 -7.34
C TYR A 118 -3.87 -10.41 -5.94
N TYR A 119 -4.27 -11.67 -5.82
CA TYR A 119 -4.52 -12.30 -4.52
C TYR A 119 -3.24 -12.40 -3.69
N LEU A 120 -2.11 -12.76 -4.33
CA LEU A 120 -0.80 -12.76 -3.67
C LEU A 120 -0.39 -11.37 -3.19
N PHE A 121 -0.60 -10.34 -4.01
CA PHE A 121 -0.32 -8.96 -3.63
C PHE A 121 -1.15 -8.53 -2.42
N PHE A 122 -2.47 -8.71 -2.46
CA PHE A 122 -3.36 -8.29 -1.37
C PHE A 122 -3.19 -9.13 -0.10
N ALA A 123 -2.84 -10.41 -0.22
CA ALA A 123 -2.45 -11.23 0.93
C ALA A 123 -1.15 -10.70 1.58
N GLY A 124 -0.17 -10.28 0.78
CA GLY A 124 1.04 -9.61 1.26
C GLY A 124 0.75 -8.29 1.96
N VAL A 125 -0.10 -7.44 1.39
CA VAL A 125 -0.51 -6.18 2.03
C VAL A 125 -1.25 -6.45 3.35
N ALA A 126 -2.17 -7.42 3.36
CA ALA A 126 -2.91 -7.79 4.55
C ALA A 126 -1.99 -8.28 5.68
N SER A 127 -1.02 -9.15 5.37
CA SER A 127 -0.07 -9.67 6.36
C SER A 127 0.78 -8.56 6.95
N MET A 128 1.28 -7.62 6.14
CA MET A 128 2.04 -6.46 6.61
C MET A 128 1.23 -5.58 7.56
N VAL A 129 -0.01 -5.26 7.19
CA VAL A 129 -0.92 -4.46 8.03
C VAL A 129 -1.24 -5.17 9.34
N MET A 130 -1.40 -6.50 9.32
CA MET A 130 -1.64 -7.29 10.53
C MET A 130 -0.41 -7.32 11.44
N VAL A 131 0.79 -7.53 10.88
CA VAL A 131 2.06 -7.47 11.64
C VAL A 131 2.25 -6.09 12.25
N GLU A 132 1.99 -5.03 11.51
CA GLU A 132 2.05 -3.66 12.04
C GLU A 132 1.11 -3.47 13.24
N GLN A 133 -0.13 -3.95 13.15
CA GLN A 133 -1.10 -3.86 14.25
C GLN A 133 -0.64 -4.66 15.48
N LEU A 134 -0.05 -5.84 15.29
CA LEU A 134 0.51 -6.65 16.37
C LEU A 134 1.69 -5.96 17.05
N VAL A 135 2.63 -5.42 16.27
CA VAL A 135 3.78 -4.66 16.79
C VAL A 135 3.31 -3.44 17.57
N ARG A 136 2.31 -2.70 17.06
CA ARG A 136 1.74 -1.54 17.78
C ARG A 136 1.05 -1.95 19.08
N ALA A 137 0.33 -3.08 19.09
CA ALA A 137 -0.32 -3.59 20.29
C ALA A 137 0.71 -4.02 21.36
N ALA A 138 1.77 -4.72 20.96
CA ALA A 138 2.86 -5.11 21.86
C ALA A 138 3.66 -3.89 22.36
N ALA A 139 3.90 -2.89 21.51
CA ALA A 139 4.58 -1.67 21.92
C ALA A 139 3.76 -0.86 22.96
N ALA A 140 2.42 -0.90 22.87
CA ALA A 140 1.55 -0.22 23.82
C ALA A 140 1.60 -0.81 25.24
N THR A 141 2.07 -2.06 25.41
CA THR A 141 2.27 -2.67 26.73
C THR A 141 3.63 -2.37 27.35
N LEU A 142 4.56 -1.75 26.59
CA LEU A 142 5.88 -1.40 27.09
C LEU A 142 5.87 -0.04 27.81
N PRO A 143 6.73 0.15 28.82
CA PRO A 143 6.87 1.45 29.46
C PRO A 143 7.37 2.52 28.45
N PRO A 144 6.99 3.80 28.62
CA PRO A 144 7.15 4.85 27.60
C PRO A 144 8.61 5.15 27.22
N ASN A 145 9.57 4.82 28.09
CA ASN A 145 11.00 4.93 27.85
C ASN A 145 11.55 3.84 26.89
N MET A 146 10.88 2.70 26.75
CA MET A 146 11.27 1.59 25.86
C MET A 146 10.49 1.58 24.54
N ALA A 147 9.27 2.13 24.53
CA ALA A 147 8.42 2.18 23.34
C ALA A 147 8.98 3.06 22.19
N SER A 148 9.82 4.05 22.51
CA SER A 148 10.33 5.02 21.54
C SER A 148 11.57 4.56 20.75
N LEU A 149 12.37 3.62 21.28
CA LEU A 149 13.75 3.40 20.82
C LEU A 149 13.97 2.23 19.85
N THR A 150 13.22 1.13 19.93
CA THR A 150 13.50 -0.07 19.11
C THR A 150 12.48 -0.32 18.00
N ALA A 151 11.19 -0.13 18.27
CA ALA A 151 10.12 -0.35 17.28
C ALA A 151 10.05 0.74 16.20
N SER A 152 10.49 1.96 16.50
CA SER A 152 10.29 3.12 15.63
C SER A 152 11.31 3.19 14.49
N ARG A 153 12.59 2.91 14.73
CA ARG A 153 13.67 3.10 13.74
C ARG A 153 13.74 1.98 12.70
N ALA A 154 13.72 0.72 13.13
CA ALA A 154 13.77 -0.42 12.23
C ALA A 154 12.48 -0.55 11.38
N ALA A 155 11.30 -0.34 11.97
CA ALA A 155 10.04 -0.34 11.22
C ALA A 155 9.98 0.80 10.21
N ARG A 156 10.51 2.00 10.55
CA ARG A 156 10.65 3.11 9.60
C ARG A 156 11.56 2.74 8.44
N VAL A 157 12.74 2.18 8.69
CA VAL A 157 13.68 1.81 7.63
C VAL A 157 13.09 0.72 6.72
N VAL A 158 12.45 -0.30 7.27
CA VAL A 158 11.81 -1.37 6.49
C VAL A 158 10.62 -0.84 5.69
N CYS A 159 9.82 0.08 6.25
CA CYS A 159 8.72 0.69 5.53
C CYS A 159 9.17 1.66 4.45
N CYS A 160 10.18 2.49 4.72
CA CYS A 160 10.79 3.37 3.73
C CYS A 160 11.46 2.57 2.60
N ALA A 161 12.10 1.44 2.93
CA ALA A 161 12.68 0.55 1.93
C ALA A 161 11.60 -0.09 1.05
N TRP A 162 10.40 -0.35 1.58
CA TRP A 162 9.25 -0.89 0.84
C TRP A 162 8.46 0.18 0.05
N THR A 163 8.43 1.42 0.54
CA THR A 163 7.79 2.53 -0.18
C THR A 163 8.63 3.03 -1.35
N LEU A 164 9.95 2.83 -1.34
CA LEU A 164 10.85 3.04 -2.49
C LEU A 164 10.81 1.87 -3.48
#